data_AF-A0A349M2G4-F1
#
_entry.id   AF-A0A349M2G4-F1
#
_cell.length_a   1.000
_cell.length_b   1.000
_cell.length_c   1.000
_cell.angle_alpha   90.00
_cell.angle_beta   90.00
_cell.angle_gamma   90.00
#
_symmetry.space_group_name_H-M   'P 1'
#
loop_
_entity.id
_entity.type
_entity.pdbx_description
1 polymer ?
#
loop_
_entity_poly.entity_id
_entity_poly.type
_entity_poly.pdbx_seq_one_letter_code
_entity_poly.pdbx_strand_id
1 'polypeptide(L)' 'MSKTKPTNDNKPYITNHSIFARVYELLSRNDSESSFMEPLRKETAGAAHGLVLEIGAGNGLNFSFYDPKKVERL' A
#
# COMPACT_ATOMS: atom_id res chain seq x y z
N MET A 1 -25.75 -22.13 16.28
CA MET A 1 -24.56 -22.30 15.41
C MET A 1 -25.04 -22.32 13.96
N SER A 2 -25.03 -21.17 13.27
CA SER A 2 -25.46 -21.08 11.87
C SER A 2 -24.29 -21.47 10.97
N LYS A 3 -24.42 -22.56 10.21
CA LYS A 3 -23.43 -22.98 9.22
C LYS A 3 -23.59 -22.10 7.98
N THR A 4 -22.67 -21.16 7.77
CA THR A 4 -22.57 -20.43 6.50
C THR A 4 -22.11 -21.39 5.41
N LYS A 5 -22.86 -21.40 4.31
CA LYS A 5 -22.61 -22.19 3.09
C LYS A 5 -21.35 -21.62 2.41
N PRO A 6 -20.39 -22.43 1.95
CA PRO A 6 -19.26 -21.90 1.20
C PRO A 6 -19.78 -21.42 -0.16
N THR A 7 -19.87 -20.10 -0.34
CA THR A 7 -20.12 -19.51 -1.64
C THR A 7 -18.84 -19.62 -2.46
N ASN A 8 -18.87 -20.49 -3.47
CA ASN A 8 -17.80 -20.64 -4.45
C ASN A 8 -17.91 -19.49 -5.46
N ASP A 9 -17.63 -18.27 -4.99
CA ASP A 9 -17.74 -17.06 -5.77
C ASP A 9 -16.39 -16.79 -6.45
N ASN A 10 -16.16 -17.42 -7.60
CA ASN A 10 -15.08 -17.05 -8.54
C ASN A 10 -15.35 -15.68 -9.19
N LYS A 11 -15.74 -14.67 -8.41
CA LYS A 11 -15.82 -13.29 -8.84
C LYS A 11 -14.56 -12.58 -8.36
N PRO A 12 -13.80 -11.91 -9.23
CA PRO A 12 -12.71 -11.06 -8.76
C PRO A 12 -13.32 -10.03 -7.79
N TYR A 13 -12.76 -9.96 -6.58
CA TYR A 13 -13.12 -8.95 -5.59
C TYR A 13 -12.65 -7.58 -6.09
N ILE A 14 -13.39 -6.98 -7.02
CA ILE A 14 -13.15 -5.61 -7.47
C ILE A 14 -13.92 -4.69 -6.53
N THR A 15 -13.41 -4.53 -5.31
CA THR A 15 -13.96 -3.55 -4.35
C THR A 15 -13.43 -2.17 -4.74
N ASN A 16 -14.14 -1.47 -5.63
CA ASN A 16 -13.76 -0.14 -6.08
C ASN A 16 -14.27 0.94 -5.09
N HIS A 17 -13.52 1.19 -4.02
CA HIS A 17 -13.86 2.21 -3.01
C HIS A 17 -13.19 3.57 -3.33
N SER A 18 -13.63 4.21 -4.41
CA SER A 18 -13.05 5.48 -4.89
C SER A 18 -13.14 6.63 -3.87
N ILE A 19 -14.19 6.67 -3.06
CA ILE A 19 -14.37 7.68 -2.00
C ILE A 19 -13.39 7.41 -0.84
N PHE A 20 -13.23 6.16 -0.42
CA PHE A 20 -12.27 5.78 0.61
C PHE A 20 -10.84 6.14 0.18
N ALA A 21 -10.46 5.81 -1.05
CA ALA A 21 -9.15 6.14 -1.60
C ALA A 21 -8.87 7.65 -1.54
N ARG A 22 -9.85 8.48 -1.94
CA ARG A 22 -9.71 9.94 -1.93
C ARG A 22 -9.63 10.53 -0.52
N VAL A 23 -10.40 10.00 0.43
CA VAL A 23 -10.36 10.45 1.84
C VAL A 23 -9.05 10.02 2.50
N TYR A 24 -8.61 8.78 2.26
CA TYR A 24 -7.33 8.28 2.76
C TYR A 24 -6.17 9.08 2.19
N GLU A 25 -6.17 9.40 0.91
CA GLU A 25 -5.16 10.25 0.27
C GLU A 25 -5.07 11.63 0.94
N LEU A 26 -6.19 12.27 1.25
CA LEU A 26 -6.23 13.55 1.95
C LEU A 26 -5.69 13.47 3.38
N LEU A 27 -6.04 12.41 4.13
CA LEU A 27 -5.58 12.22 5.51
C LEU A 27 -4.11 11.80 5.59
N SER A 28 -3.63 11.01 4.64
CA SER A 28 -2.25 10.54 4.57
C SER A 28 -1.23 11.65 4.23
N ARG A 29 -1.73 12.79 3.74
CA ARG A 29 -0.94 14.01 3.51
C ARG A 29 -0.87 14.92 4.73
N ASN A 30 -1.54 14.57 5.83
CA ASN A 30 -1.48 15.37 7.05
C ASN A 30 -0.12 15.17 7.74
N ASP A 31 0.52 16.26 8.15
CA ASP A 31 1.93 16.26 8.61
C ASP A 31 2.21 15.27 9.76
N SER A 32 1.21 14.99 10.59
CA SER A 32 1.32 14.05 11.71
C SER A 32 1.40 12.58 11.27
N GLU A 33 0.63 12.18 10.26
CA GLU A 33 0.65 10.81 9.73
C GLU A 33 1.90 10.58 8.89
N SER A 34 2.30 11.59 8.12
CA SER A 34 3.57 11.58 7.38
C SER A 34 4.78 11.47 8.32
N SER A 35 4.82 12.26 9.39
CA SER A 35 5.94 12.24 10.36
C SER A 35 6.06 10.92 11.12
N PHE A 36 4.94 10.25 11.42
CA PHE A 36 4.96 8.95 12.09
C PHE A 36 5.36 7.81 11.13
N MET A 37 4.87 7.85 9.89
CA MET A 37 5.10 6.78 8.92
C MET A 37 6.45 6.90 8.20
N GLU A 38 7.01 8.10 8.08
CA GLU A 38 8.26 8.33 7.37
C GLU A 38 9.45 7.50 7.93
N PRO A 39 9.70 7.42 9.26
CA PRO A 39 10.74 6.55 9.80
C PRO A 39 10.55 5.09 9.43
N LEU A 40 9.32 4.57 9.55
CA LEU A 40 8.99 3.19 9.20
C LEU A 40 9.23 2.91 7.71
N ARG A 41 8.86 3.84 6.82
CA ARG A 41 9.10 3.71 5.38
C ARG A 41 10.59 3.74 5.04
N LYS A 42 11.39 4.55 5.74
CA LYS A 42 12.85 4.57 5.59
C LYS A 42 13.49 3.25 6.02
N GLU A 43 13.06 2.68 7.14
CA GLU A 43 13.60 1.42 7.67
C GLU A 43 13.16 0.19 6.87
N THR A 44 12.01 0.25 6.22
CA THR A 44 11.46 -0.86 5.43
C THR A 44 11.73 -0.67 3.93
N ALA A 45 10.93 0.15 3.25
CA ALA A 45 11.07 0.42 1.82
C ALA A 45 12.46 1.00 1.47
N GLY A 46 12.99 1.90 2.30
CA GLY A 46 14.33 2.48 2.09
C GLY A 46 15.50 1.52 2.28
N ALA A 47 15.28 0.39 2.96
CA ALA A 47 16.29 -0.67 3.09
C ALA A 47 16.20 -1.73 1.98
N ALA A 48 15.18 -1.68 1.12
CA ALA A 48 14.99 -2.65 0.05
C ALA A 48 16.10 -2.58 -1.02
N HIS A 49 16.38 -3.71 -1.65
CA HIS A 49 17.37 -3.84 -2.72
C HIS A 49 16.97 -4.91 -3.73
N GLY A 50 17.48 -4.81 -4.96
CA GLY A 50 17.22 -5.73 -6.06
C GLY A 50 15.91 -5.43 -6.77
N LEU A 51 15.23 -6.48 -7.24
CA LEU A 51 13.98 -6.38 -7.97
C LEU A 51 12.79 -6.37 -7.01
N VAL A 52 12.06 -5.25 -6.96
CA VAL A 52 11.00 -5.00 -5.97
C VAL A 52 9.65 -4.87 -6.65
N LEU A 53 8.67 -5.62 -6.12
CA LEU A 53 7.26 -5.54 -6.49
C LEU A 53 6.45 -5.09 -5.28
N GLU A 54 5.74 -3.96 -5.41
CA GLU A 54 4.85 -3.45 -4.36
C GLU A 54 3.42 -3.97 -4.58
N ILE A 55 3.03 -4.95 -3.77
CA ILE A 55 1.67 -5.49 -3.81
C ILE A 55 0.72 -4.52 -3.12
N GLY A 56 -0.34 -4.10 -3.84
CA GLY A 56 -1.34 -3.20 -3.26
C GLY A 56 -0.83 -1.79 -3.01
N ALA A 57 -0.01 -1.25 -3.91
CA ALA A 57 0.68 0.04 -3.77
C ALA A 57 -0.19 1.26 -3.42
N GLY A 58 -1.51 1.18 -3.59
CA GLY A 58 -2.44 2.26 -3.24
C GLY A 58 -2.06 3.57 -3.93
N ASN A 59 -1.82 4.62 -3.15
CA ASN A 59 -1.37 5.93 -3.64
C ASN A 59 0.16 6.04 -3.83
N GLY A 60 0.91 4.96 -3.64
CA GLY A 60 2.34 4.87 -3.95
C GLY A 60 3.25 5.61 -2.96
N LEU A 61 2.81 5.91 -1.73
CA LEU A 61 3.61 6.66 -0.76
C LEU A 61 4.95 6.00 -0.40
N ASN A 62 5.09 4.68 -0.57
CA ASN A 62 6.35 3.97 -0.33
C ASN A 62 7.38 4.20 -1.45
N PHE A 63 6.96 4.60 -2.65
CA PHE A 63 7.83 4.66 -3.82
C PHE A 63 8.90 5.72 -3.75
N SER A 64 8.67 6.82 -3.04
CA SER A 64 9.67 7.85 -2.81
C SER A 64 10.81 7.40 -1.89
N PHE A 65 10.65 6.27 -1.20
CA PHE A 65 11.63 5.76 -0.24
C PHE A 65 12.59 4.74 -0.86
N TYR A 66 12.28 4.16 -2.02
CA TYR A 66 13.21 3.26 -2.70
C TYR A 66 14.43 4.02 -3.24
N ASP A 67 15.62 3.52 -2.95
CA ASP A 67 16.86 4.04 -3.51
C ASP A 67 17.00 3.57 -4.98
N PRO A 68 16.95 4.46 -5.98
CA PRO A 68 17.00 4.08 -7.39
C PRO A 68 18.34 3.46 -7.80
N LYS A 69 19.39 3.57 -6.97
CA LYS A 69 20.68 2.89 -7.20
C LYS A 69 20.67 1.45 -6.72
N LYS A 70 19.73 1.07 -5.85
CA LYS A 70 19.65 -0.26 -5.22
C LYS A 70 18.43 -1.05 -5.68
N VAL A 71 17.39 -0.39 -6.16
CA VAL A 71 16.10 -1.00 -6.48
C VAL A 71 15.76 -0.81 -7.95
N GLU A 72 15.45 -1.93 -8.62
CA GLU A 72 14.69 -1.99 -9.86
C GLU A 72 13.23 -2.30 -9.51
N ARG A 73 12.29 -1.52 -10.04
CA ARG A 73 10.85 -1.68 -9.74
C ARG A 73 10.15 -2.40 -10.87
N LEU A 74 9.29 -3.36 -10.51
CA LEU A 74 8.36 -4.05 -11.40
C LEU A 74 6.96 -3.43 -11.38
#